data_AF-A0A7K4HK41-F1
#
_entry.id   AF-A0A7K4HK41-F1
#
_cell.length_a   1.000
_cell.length_b   1.000
_cell.length_c   1.000
_cell.angle_alpha   90.00
_cell.angle_beta   90.00
_cell.angle_gamma   90.00
#
_symmetry.space_group_name_H-M   'P 1'
#
loop_
_entity.id
_entity.type
_entity.pdbx_description
1 polymer ?
#
loop_
_entity_poly.entity_id
_entity_poly.type
_entity_poly.pdbx_seq_one_letter_code
_entity_poly.pdbx_strand_id
1 'polypeptide(L)' 'MKEEAKQLLKEVNLENLKSNLAGGLPYGEQRRLEIARALATRPKLLLLDEPAAGMNPHETKDLMSFIQKI' A
#
# COMPACT_ATOMS: atom_id res chain seq x y z
N MET A 1 -5.53 -14.60 9.35
CA MET A 1 -4.86 -14.46 8.03
C MET A 1 -5.76 -13.84 6.97
N LYS A 2 -6.86 -14.46 6.51
CA LYS A 2 -7.71 -13.84 5.47
C LYS A 2 -8.35 -12.50 5.87
N GLU A 3 -8.84 -12.38 7.10
CA GLU A 3 -9.45 -11.12 7.56
C GLU A 3 -8.44 -10.00 7.78
N GLU A 4 -7.24 -10.32 8.26
CA GLU A 4 -6.13 -9.37 8.42
C GLU A 4 -5.64 -8.82 7.07
N ALA A 5 -5.52 -9.70 6.06
CA ALA A 5 -5.17 -9.27 4.71
C ALA A 5 -6.24 -8.32 4.11
N LYS A 6 -7.53 -8.61 4.32
CA LYS A 6 -8.62 -7.72 3.87
C LYS A 6 -8.57 -6.36 4.57
N GLN A 7 -8.30 -6.37 5.88
CA GLN A 7 -8.21 -5.14 6.67
C GLN A 7 -7.05 -4.25 6.18
N LEU A 8 -5.87 -4.84 5.97
CA LEU A 8 -4.72 -4.12 5.40
C LEU A 8 -5.02 -3.57 4.00
N LEU A 9 -5.66 -4.36 3.13
CA LEU A 9 -6.08 -3.89 1.81
C LEU A 9 -7.05 -2.71 1.90
N LYS A 10 -7.95 -2.70 2.89
CA LYS A 10 -8.85 -1.58 3.12
C LYS A 10 -8.10 -0.32 3.59
N GLU A 11 -7.15 -0.47 4.51
CA GLU A 11 -6.32 0.63 5.02
C GLU A 11 -5.50 1.30 3.91
N VAL A 12 -5.02 0.52 2.94
CA VAL A 12 -4.25 1.03 1.79
C VAL A 12 -5.12 1.41 0.58
N ASN A 13 -6.45 1.41 0.73
CA ASN A 13 -7.45 1.70 -0.32
C ASN A 13 -7.36 0.77 -1.55
N LEU A 14 -7.04 -0.51 -1.36
CA LEU A 14 -6.95 -1.54 -2.41
C LEU A 14 -7.99 -2.67 -2.25
N GLU A 15 -9.01 -2.52 -1.39
CA GLU A 15 -10.04 -3.55 -1.16
C GLU A 15 -10.71 -4.03 -2.47
N ASN A 16 -11.01 -3.09 -3.37
CA ASN A 16 -11.67 -3.37 -4.65
C ASN A 16 -10.80 -4.19 -5.62
N LEU A 17 -9.50 -4.29 -5.33
CA LEU A 17 -8.50 -4.95 -6.18
C LEU A 17 -8.03 -6.28 -5.59
N LYS A 18 -8.67 -6.77 -4.53
CA LYS A 18 -8.30 -8.01 -3.81
C LYS A 18 -8.21 -9.28 -4.67
N SER A 19 -8.89 -9.29 -5.82
CA SER A 19 -8.93 -10.42 -6.76
C SER A 19 -8.01 -10.20 -7.97
N ASN A 20 -7.38 -9.04 -8.08
CA ASN A 20 -6.51 -8.70 -9.19
C ASN A 20 -5.10 -9.29 -8.97
N LEU A 21 -4.45 -9.70 -10.05
CA LEU A 21 -3.04 -10.07 -9.99
C LEU A 21 -2.20 -8.81 -9.75
N ALA A 22 -1.29 -8.87 -8.77
CA ALA A 22 -0.42 -7.75 -8.40
C ALA A 22 0.36 -7.18 -9.60
N GLY A 23 0.85 -8.05 -10.49
CA GLY A 23 1.61 -7.65 -11.69
C GLY A 23 0.79 -6.85 -12.72
N GLY A 24 -0.54 -6.85 -12.63
CA GLY A 24 -1.42 -6.06 -13.50
C GLY A 24 -1.87 -4.74 -12.90
N LEU A 25 -1.46 -4.43 -11.66
CA LEU A 25 -1.84 -3.17 -11.00
C LEU A 25 -1.00 -1.99 -11.55
N PRO A 26 -1.58 -0.79 -11.71
CA PRO A 26 -0.86 0.46 -11.84
C PRO A 26 0.26 0.60 -10.80
N TYR A 27 1.35 1.27 -11.18
CA TYR A 27 2.54 1.38 -10.35
C TYR A 27 2.26 1.95 -8.94
N GLY A 28 1.42 2.98 -8.82
CA GLY A 28 1.04 3.53 -7.52
C GLY A 28 0.27 2.56 -6.63
N GLU A 29 -0.56 1.70 -7.22
CA GLU A 29 -1.28 0.64 -6.51
C GLU A 29 -0.33 -0.50 -6.09
N GLN A 30 0.61 -0.88 -6.96
CA GLN A 30 1.68 -1.84 -6.62
C GLN A 30 2.47 -1.35 -5.41
N ARG A 31 2.88 -0.08 -5.39
CA ARG A 31 3.63 0.52 -4.28
C ARG A 31 2.86 0.45 -2.95
N ARG A 32 1.57 0.79 -2.97
CA ARG A 32 0.69 0.66 -1.79
C ARG A 32 0.56 -0.80 -1.33
N LEU A 33 0.45 -1.74 -2.27
CA LEU A 33 0.40 -3.17 -1.97
C LEU A 33 1.70 -3.68 -1.33
N GLU A 34 2.85 -3.20 -1.79
CA GLU A 34 4.15 -3.52 -1.19
C GLU A 34 4.25 -3.06 0.26
N ILE A 35 3.76 -1.84 0.55
CA ILE A 35 3.72 -1.32 1.92
C ILE A 35 2.74 -2.13 2.78
N ALA A 36 1.56 -2.46 2.26
CA ALA A 36 0.60 -3.33 2.95
C ALA A 36 1.23 -4.69 3.30
N ARG A 37 2.01 -5.26 2.39
CA ARG A 37 2.74 -6.51 2.59
C ARG A 37 3.83 -6.39 3.66
N ALA A 38 4.54 -5.26 3.70
CA ALA A 38 5.51 -4.96 4.75
C ALA A 38 4.82 -4.85 6.12
N LEU A 39 3.70 -4.13 6.20
CA LEU A 39 2.91 -3.96 7.43
C LEU A 39 2.30 -5.28 7.93
N ALA A 40 1.95 -6.18 7.03
CA ALA A 40 1.47 -7.53 7.37
C ALA A 40 2.46 -8.33 8.23
N THR A 41 3.75 -7.98 8.19
CA THR A 41 4.78 -8.60 9.04
C THR A 41 4.79 -8.06 10.48
N ARG A 42 3.92 -7.09 10.79
CA ARG A 42 3.83 -6.37 12.07
C ARG A 42 5.19 -5.82 12.52
N PRO A 43 5.87 -5.01 11.67
CA PRO A 43 7.18 -4.49 12.01
C PRO A 43 7.07 -3.46 13.15
N LYS A 44 8.10 -3.41 14.01
CA LYS A 44 8.23 -2.35 15.02
C LYS A 44 8.72 -1.02 14.43
N LEU A 45 9.35 -1.08 13.26
CA LEU A 45 9.90 0.06 12.53
C LEU A 45 9.78 -0.24 11.03
N LEU A 46 9.15 0.66 10.29
CA LEU A 46 9.07 0.61 8.84
C LEU A 46 9.91 1.75 8.26
N LEU A 47 10.97 1.41 7.53
CA LEU A 47 11.79 2.37 6.81
C LEU A 47 11.30 2.46 5.37
N LEU A 48 11.07 3.68 4.89
CA LEU A 48 10.61 3.96 3.54
C LEU A 48 11.65 4.83 2.85
N ASP A 49 12.36 4.27 1.88
CA ASP A 49 13.28 5.03 1.03
C ASP A 49 12.56 5.41 -0.26
N GLU A 50 12.46 6.71 -0.51
CA GLU A 50 11.76 7.31 -1.65
C GLU A 50 10.39 6.64 -1.98
N PRO A 51 9.43 6.59 -1.03
CA PRO A 51 8.20 5.81 -1.21
C PRO A 51 7.34 6.28 -2.39
N ALA A 52 7.42 7.56 -2.77
CA ALA A 52 6.63 8.17 -3.84
C ALA A 52 7.37 8.30 -5.19
N ALA A 53 8.60 7.78 -5.32
CA ALA A 53 9.36 7.88 -6.57
C ALA A 53 8.55 7.27 -7.74
N GLY A 54 8.48 7.99 -8.87
CA GLY A 54 7.77 7.52 -10.07
C GLY A 54 6.24 7.65 -10.05
N MET A 55 5.66 8.21 -8.98
CA MET A 55 4.22 8.47 -8.88
C MET A 55 3.87 9.89 -9.37
N ASN A 56 2.64 10.08 -9.83
CA ASN A 56 2.16 11.44 -10.14
C ASN A 56 1.84 12.23 -8.84
N PRO A 57 1.63 13.56 -8.92
CA PRO A 57 1.38 14.38 -7.72
C PRO A 57 0.15 13.97 -6.90
N HIS A 58 -0.92 13.50 -7.56
CA HIS A 58 -2.12 13.03 -6.87
C HIS A 58 -1.84 11.73 -6.11
N GLU A 59 -1.25 10.75 -6.79
CA GLU A 59 -0.87 9.46 -6.20
C GLU A 59 0.12 9.64 -5.04
N THR A 60 1.08 10.54 -5.19
CA THR A 60 2.05 10.91 -4.13
C THR A 60 1.31 11.43 -2.91
N LYS A 61 0.35 12.34 -3.09
CA LYS A 61 -0.45 12.90 -1.99
C LYS A 61 -1.26 11.82 -1.28
N ASP A 62 -1.88 10.92 -2.02
CA ASP A 62 -2.66 9.81 -1.46
C ASP A 62 -1.76 8.86 -0.65
N LEU A 63 -0.59 8.51 -1.19
CA LEU A 63 0.38 7.66 -0.51
C LEU A 63 0.90 8.32 0.78
N MET A 64 1.25 9.60 0.74
CA MET A 64 1.73 10.33 1.93
C MET A 64 0.63 10.47 3.00
N SER A 65 -0.62 10.73 2.60
CA SER A 65 -1.77 10.76 3.51
C SER A 65 -2.01 9.41 4.18
N PHE A 66 -1.77 8.32 3.45
CA PHE A 66 -1.83 6.97 4.00
C PHE A 66 -0.68 6.72 5.00
N ILE A 67 0.57 7.02 4.63
CA ILE A 67 1.74 6.83 5.51
C ILE A 67 1.57 7.59 6.84
N GLN A 68 1.01 8.80 6.81
CA GLN A 68 0.76 9.60 8.03
C GLN A 68 -0.30 9.02 8.97
N LYS A 69 -1.13 8.06 8.51
CA LYS A 69 -2.20 7.45 9.31
C LYS A 69 -1.77 6.16 10.02
N ILE A 70 -0.57 5.65 9.72
CA ILE A 70 0.01 4.43 10.29
C ILE A 70 0.96 4.82 11.40
#